data_AF-A0A0K0MPY0-F1
#
_entry.id   AF-A0A0K0MPY0-F1
#
_cell.length_a   1.000
_cell.length_b   1.000
_cell.length_c   1.000
_cell.angle_alpha   90.00
_cell.angle_beta   90.00
_cell.angle_gamma   90.00
#
_symmetry.space_group_name_H-M   'P 1'
#
loop_
_entity.id
_entity.type
_entity.pdbx_description
1 polymer ?
#
loop_
_entity_poly.entity_id
_entity_poly.type
_entity_poly.pdbx_seq_one_letter_code
_entity_poly.pdbx_strand_id
1 'polypeptide(L)'
;MNIKVKMLTLLCSTMFAVSTFAKAEFTESDFYWDSKISPYKEIIIKGVNKVHRENSKCKDIDPSSAYISGSKGTKANPVFYVTCGKDFDVFNVFFSKSDVENDKEMKAASHINKNTAVDLCESYAKSHTVHPSTLNFSKFYDLSVNEHANGRTTVVSSFSAKNSYNLELKYNIKCLLDAKGLIEADILERNKKIIFESFT
;
A
#
# COMPACT_ATOMS: atom_id res chain seq x y z
N MET A 1 64.28 -44.56 -8.77
CA MET A 1 63.08 -44.75 -9.60
C MET A 1 61.87 -44.57 -8.71
N ASN A 2 61.16 -43.45 -8.81
CA ASN A 2 59.71 -43.33 -8.56
C ASN A 2 59.27 -41.88 -8.78
N ILE A 3 58.39 -41.73 -9.77
CA ILE A 3 57.81 -40.49 -10.27
C ILE A 3 56.62 -40.15 -9.37
N LYS A 4 56.54 -38.92 -8.86
CA LYS A 4 55.28 -38.37 -8.34
C LYS A 4 54.79 -37.26 -9.27
N VAL A 5 53.68 -37.58 -9.90
CA VAL A 5 52.95 -36.82 -10.93
C VAL A 5 52.26 -35.61 -10.27
N LYS A 6 52.38 -34.44 -10.92
CA LYS A 6 51.61 -33.23 -10.65
C LYS A 6 50.12 -33.49 -10.89
N MET A 7 49.28 -33.20 -9.90
CA MET A 7 47.84 -33.04 -10.11
C MET A 7 47.50 -31.56 -9.93
N LEU A 8 47.44 -30.84 -11.05
CA LEU A 8 46.99 -29.45 -11.10
C LEU A 8 45.48 -29.49 -11.31
N THR A 9 44.72 -29.31 -10.24
CA THR A 9 43.25 -29.26 -10.29
C THR A 9 42.83 -27.92 -10.89
N LEU A 10 42.34 -27.96 -12.13
CA LEU A 10 41.75 -26.83 -12.83
C LEU A 10 40.30 -26.66 -12.33
N LEU A 11 40.06 -25.73 -11.40
CA LEU A 11 38.70 -25.29 -11.04
C LEU A 11 38.23 -24.27 -12.09
N CYS A 12 37.51 -24.75 -13.10
CA CYS A 12 36.74 -23.91 -14.01
C CYS A 12 35.48 -23.45 -13.26
N SER A 13 35.58 -22.35 -12.51
CA SER A 13 34.42 -21.67 -11.95
C SER A 13 33.67 -20.96 -13.08
N THR A 14 32.65 -21.60 -13.63
CA THR A 14 31.67 -20.93 -14.48
C THR A 14 30.92 -19.89 -13.65
N MET A 15 31.37 -18.64 -13.71
CA MET A 15 30.56 -17.49 -13.31
C MET A 15 29.32 -17.45 -14.21
N PHE A 16 28.17 -17.88 -13.68
CA PHE A 16 26.89 -17.49 -14.26
C PHE A 16 26.75 -15.98 -14.03
N ALA A 17 27.06 -15.19 -15.06
CA ALA A 17 26.66 -13.80 -15.12
C ALA A 17 25.12 -13.78 -15.14
N VAL A 18 24.51 -13.50 -13.99
CA VAL A 18 23.09 -13.15 -13.94
C VAL A 18 22.99 -11.80 -14.66
N SER A 19 22.58 -11.81 -15.92
CA SER A 19 22.22 -10.59 -16.62
C SER A 19 20.93 -10.08 -15.99
N THR A 20 21.06 -9.24 -14.97
CA THR A 20 19.96 -8.36 -14.57
C THR A 20 19.71 -7.46 -15.77
N PHE A 21 18.63 -7.72 -16.53
CA PHE A 21 18.14 -6.73 -17.48
C PHE A 21 17.86 -5.47 -16.67
N ALA A 22 18.73 -4.47 -16.80
CA ALA A 22 18.50 -3.17 -16.19
C ALA A 22 17.15 -2.68 -16.73
N LYS A 23 16.23 -2.40 -15.82
CA LYS A 23 14.93 -1.81 -16.17
C LYS A 23 15.22 -0.53 -16.94
N ALA A 24 14.48 -0.28 -18.03
CA ALA A 24 14.66 0.92 -18.84
C ALA A 24 14.60 2.17 -17.96
N GLU A 25 15.59 3.06 -18.12
CA GLU A 25 15.60 4.34 -17.43
C GLU A 25 14.80 5.37 -18.22
N PHE A 26 13.91 6.07 -17.53
CA PHE A 26 13.17 7.19 -18.07
C PHE A 26 14.06 8.43 -18.16
N THR A 27 13.87 9.17 -19.23
CA THR A 27 14.56 10.41 -19.55
C THR A 27 13.58 11.58 -19.54
N GLU A 28 14.06 12.80 -19.69
CA GLU A 28 13.21 14.00 -19.64
C GLU A 28 12.00 13.96 -20.60
N SER A 29 12.11 13.30 -21.75
CA SER A 29 11.03 13.20 -22.74
C SER A 29 9.86 12.32 -22.32
N ASP A 30 10.04 11.46 -21.31
CA ASP A 30 8.99 10.57 -20.81
C ASP A 30 8.02 11.28 -19.86
N PHE A 31 8.34 12.51 -19.46
CA PHE A 31 7.61 13.29 -18.47
C PHE A 31 6.88 14.46 -19.12
N TYR A 32 5.73 14.81 -18.54
CA TYR A 32 5.08 16.10 -18.81
C TYR A 32 5.69 17.17 -17.91
N TRP A 33 5.95 18.37 -18.45
CA TRP A 33 6.56 19.48 -17.71
C TRP A 33 5.71 20.75 -17.77
N ASP A 34 5.41 21.32 -16.60
CA ASP A 34 4.83 22.65 -16.46
C ASP A 34 5.71 23.54 -15.56
N SER A 35 5.30 24.79 -15.35
CA SER A 35 6.06 25.74 -14.54
C SER A 35 6.20 25.36 -13.06
N LYS A 36 5.32 24.51 -12.53
CA LYS A 36 5.34 24.08 -11.12
C LYS A 36 6.37 22.98 -10.88
N ILE A 37 6.49 22.03 -11.80
CA ILE A 37 7.41 20.88 -11.65
C ILE A 37 8.74 21.04 -12.40
N SER A 38 8.82 21.97 -13.37
CA SER A 38 10.07 22.27 -14.09
C SER A 38 11.27 22.59 -13.19
N PRO A 39 11.13 23.32 -12.06
CA PRO A 39 12.24 23.55 -11.13
C PRO A 39 12.79 22.28 -10.46
N TYR A 40 12.07 21.15 -10.53
CA TYR A 40 12.39 19.90 -9.84
C TYR A 40 12.70 18.75 -10.80
N LYS A 41 12.93 19.03 -12.10
CA LYS A 41 13.17 18.02 -13.15
C LYS A 41 14.12 16.91 -12.74
N GLU A 42 15.32 17.26 -12.31
CA GLU A 42 16.34 16.28 -11.93
C GLU A 42 15.89 15.38 -10.77
N ILE A 43 15.24 15.95 -9.76
CA ILE A 43 14.76 15.22 -8.59
C ILE A 43 13.61 14.27 -8.98
N ILE A 44 12.69 14.73 -9.82
CA ILE A 44 11.56 13.93 -10.30
C ILE A 44 12.06 12.76 -11.15
N ILE A 45 12.94 13.01 -12.13
CA ILE A 45 13.49 11.95 -13.00
C ILE A 45 14.23 10.90 -12.15
N LYS A 46 15.12 11.34 -11.24
CA LYS A 46 15.86 10.43 -10.34
C LYS A 46 14.92 9.64 -9.44
N GLY A 47 13.92 10.31 -8.85
CA GLY A 47 12.95 9.68 -7.97
C GLY A 47 12.08 8.66 -8.68
N VAL A 48 11.55 8.97 -9.87
CA VAL A 48 10.73 8.04 -10.66
C VAL A 48 11.53 6.83 -11.13
N ASN A 49 12.76 7.01 -11.60
CA ASN A 49 13.64 5.89 -11.94
C ASN A 49 13.97 5.03 -10.71
N LYS A 50 14.20 5.65 -9.54
CA LYS A 50 14.42 4.92 -8.29
C LYS A 50 13.19 4.13 -7.87
N VAL A 51 11.99 4.72 -7.92
CA VAL A 51 10.71 4.01 -7.69
C VAL A 51 10.58 2.83 -8.65
N HIS A 52 10.82 3.03 -9.95
CA HIS A 52 10.70 1.96 -10.93
C HIS A 52 11.65 0.79 -10.65
N ARG A 53 12.86 1.07 -10.18
CA ARG A 53 13.86 0.06 -9.84
C ARG A 53 13.55 -0.67 -8.52
N GLU A 54 13.12 0.05 -7.50
CA GLU A 54 13.08 -0.46 -6.11
C GLU A 54 11.68 -0.88 -5.65
N ASN A 55 10.63 -0.33 -6.25
CA ASN A 55 9.26 -0.63 -5.85
C ASN A 55 8.73 -1.83 -6.65
N SER A 56 8.68 -3.00 -6.00
CA SER A 56 8.25 -4.26 -6.62
C SER A 56 6.80 -4.25 -7.15
N LYS A 57 5.96 -3.32 -6.66
CA LYS A 57 4.59 -3.12 -7.13
C LYS A 57 4.45 -2.11 -8.26
N CYS A 58 5.54 -1.41 -8.62
CA CYS A 58 5.57 -0.42 -9.69
C CYS A 58 6.27 -0.98 -10.95
N LYS A 59 5.78 -2.12 -11.45
CA LYS A 59 6.26 -2.72 -12.70
C LYS A 59 5.82 -1.87 -13.90
N ASP A 60 4.54 -1.57 -13.94
CA ASP A 60 3.93 -0.61 -14.84
C ASP A 60 3.93 0.75 -14.14
N ILE A 61 4.63 1.71 -14.71
CA ILE A 61 4.74 3.08 -14.22
C ILE A 61 4.43 4.03 -15.35
N ASP A 62 3.75 5.12 -15.04
CA ASP A 62 3.48 6.21 -15.99
C ASP A 62 4.29 7.45 -15.58
N PRO A 63 5.49 7.68 -16.14
CA PRO A 63 6.31 8.84 -15.82
C PRO A 63 5.61 10.17 -16.15
N SER A 64 4.71 10.19 -17.13
CA SER A 64 3.98 11.41 -17.52
C SER A 64 3.02 11.90 -16.43
N SER A 65 2.61 11.01 -15.52
CA SER A 65 1.79 11.34 -14.35
C SER A 65 2.57 11.96 -13.19
N ALA A 66 3.90 12.06 -13.28
CA ALA A 66 4.71 12.51 -12.17
C ALA A 66 4.44 13.98 -11.83
N TYR A 67 4.10 14.26 -10.57
CA TYR A 67 3.73 15.62 -10.18
C TYR A 67 3.97 15.92 -8.69
N ILE A 68 3.94 17.19 -8.33
CA ILE A 68 4.03 17.63 -6.92
C ILE A 68 2.71 17.35 -6.18
N SER A 69 2.80 16.79 -4.98
CA SER A 69 1.65 16.53 -4.12
C SER A 69 1.15 17.81 -3.46
N GLY A 70 -0.14 18.13 -3.63
CA GLY A 70 -0.77 19.28 -2.98
C GLY A 70 -1.06 19.08 -1.49
N SER A 71 -1.05 17.85 -1.00
CA SER A 71 -1.44 17.49 0.38
C SER A 71 -0.29 16.92 1.22
N LYS A 72 0.91 16.80 0.66
CA LYS A 72 2.09 16.23 1.33
C LYS A 72 3.33 17.10 1.10
N GLY A 73 4.23 17.09 2.08
CA GLY A 73 5.51 17.78 1.99
C GLY A 73 5.44 19.26 2.39
N THR A 74 6.55 19.95 2.20
CA THR A 74 6.70 21.39 2.44
C THR A 74 7.39 22.06 1.26
N LYS A 75 7.46 23.40 1.22
CA LYS A 75 8.22 24.10 0.18
C LYS A 75 9.71 23.71 0.16
N ALA A 76 10.29 23.48 1.34
CA ALA A 76 11.70 23.10 1.47
C ALA A 76 11.95 21.62 1.11
N ASN A 77 10.98 20.75 1.40
CA ASN A 77 11.04 19.32 1.09
C ASN A 77 9.73 18.90 0.41
N PRO A 78 9.56 19.23 -0.89
CA PRO A 78 8.34 18.88 -1.61
C PRO A 78 8.23 17.36 -1.72
N VAL A 79 6.99 16.88 -1.71
CA VAL A 79 6.67 15.49 -1.99
C VAL A 79 6.11 15.41 -3.40
N PHE A 80 6.64 14.47 -4.17
CA PHE A 80 6.18 14.14 -5.51
C PHE A 80 5.41 12.83 -5.46
N TYR A 81 4.66 12.56 -6.52
CA TYR A 81 4.09 11.25 -6.76
C TYR A 81 4.27 10.85 -8.21
N VAL A 82 4.19 9.55 -8.47
CA VAL A 82 4.06 8.95 -9.79
C VAL A 82 3.04 7.81 -9.72
N THR A 83 2.29 7.62 -10.79
CA THR A 83 1.27 6.59 -10.89
C THR A 83 1.90 5.27 -11.32
N CYS A 84 1.54 4.21 -10.60
CA CYS A 84 1.93 2.83 -10.85
C CYS A 84 0.68 1.96 -11.06
N GLY A 85 0.84 0.85 -11.75
CA GLY A 85 -0.23 -0.13 -12.00
C GLY A 85 -1.02 0.16 -13.27
N LYS A 86 -1.99 -0.72 -13.53
CA LYS A 86 -2.91 -0.70 -14.68
C LYS A 86 -4.30 -1.09 -14.23
N ASP A 87 -5.30 -0.76 -15.04
CA ASP A 87 -6.71 -1.13 -14.83
C ASP A 87 -7.21 -0.76 -13.42
N PHE A 88 -7.56 -1.76 -12.60
CA PHE A 88 -8.11 -1.57 -11.25
C PHE A 88 -7.03 -1.48 -10.15
N ASP A 89 -5.76 -1.75 -10.49
CA ASP A 89 -4.64 -1.76 -9.54
C ASP A 89 -3.79 -0.48 -9.63
N VAL A 90 -4.39 0.63 -10.07
CA VAL A 90 -3.70 1.92 -10.20
C VAL A 90 -3.51 2.57 -8.83
N PHE A 91 -2.29 3.00 -8.52
CA PHE A 91 -1.96 3.66 -7.27
C PHE A 91 -0.79 4.64 -7.40
N ASN A 92 -0.75 5.64 -6.52
CA ASN A 92 0.35 6.59 -6.46
C ASN A 92 1.44 6.13 -5.48
N VAL A 93 2.69 6.16 -5.94
CA VAL A 93 3.87 6.09 -5.09
C VAL A 93 4.35 7.51 -4.82
N PHE A 94 4.58 7.82 -3.54
CA PHE A 94 5.03 9.14 -3.10
C PHE A 94 6.51 9.08 -2.67
N PHE A 95 7.27 10.11 -3.01
CA PHE A 95 8.65 10.28 -2.57
C PHE A 95 8.95 11.77 -2.37
N SER A 96 9.76 12.11 -1.37
CA SER A 96 10.17 13.50 -1.16
C SER A 96 11.47 13.84 -1.87
N LYS A 97 11.77 15.15 -2.00
CA LYS A 97 13.09 15.63 -2.40
C LYS A 97 14.20 15.02 -1.54
N SER A 98 14.03 15.01 -0.22
CA SER A 98 15.00 14.43 0.71
C SER A 98 15.15 12.92 0.59
N ASP A 99 14.09 12.20 0.17
CA ASP A 99 14.19 10.75 -0.05
C ASP A 99 15.13 10.45 -1.23
N VAL A 100 15.10 11.28 -2.28
CA VAL A 100 16.03 11.19 -3.42
C VAL A 100 17.45 11.61 -3.03
N GLU A 101 17.61 12.76 -2.38
CA GLU A 101 18.92 13.34 -2.07
C GLU A 101 19.71 12.52 -1.04
N ASN A 102 19.02 11.88 -0.10
CA ASN A 102 19.64 11.03 0.92
C ASN A 102 19.67 9.54 0.53
N ASP A 103 19.37 9.23 -0.74
CA ASP A 103 19.33 7.87 -1.28
C ASP A 103 18.46 6.89 -0.46
N LYS A 104 17.36 7.39 0.11
CA LYS A 104 16.45 6.57 0.90
C LYS A 104 15.75 5.56 0.00
N GLU A 105 15.69 4.32 0.47
CA GLU A 105 15.04 3.23 -0.24
C GLU A 105 13.54 3.49 -0.52
N MET A 106 13.11 3.25 -1.76
CA MET A 106 11.73 3.49 -2.23
C MET A 106 10.98 2.19 -2.51
N LYS A 107 11.08 1.24 -1.57
CA LYS A 107 10.40 -0.06 -1.64
C LYS A 107 8.87 0.07 -1.59
N ALA A 108 8.21 -0.95 -2.11
CA ALA A 108 6.77 -1.12 -1.95
C ALA A 108 6.39 -1.14 -0.47
N ALA A 109 5.35 -0.39 -0.09
CA ALA A 109 4.82 -0.44 1.26
C ALA A 109 4.30 -1.84 1.58
N SER A 110 4.69 -2.36 2.74
CA SER A 110 4.22 -3.63 3.28
C SER A 110 2.79 -3.48 3.81
N HIS A 111 2.03 -4.56 3.71
CA HIS A 111 0.73 -4.65 4.36
C HIS A 111 0.88 -4.88 5.86
N ILE A 112 -0.09 -4.40 6.64
CA ILE A 112 -0.25 -4.82 8.02
C ILE A 112 -0.62 -6.31 8.07
N ASN A 113 -0.21 -7.00 9.13
CA ASN A 113 -0.63 -8.39 9.34
C ASN A 113 -2.17 -8.47 9.40
N LYS A 114 -2.76 -9.45 8.71
CA LYS A 114 -4.23 -9.60 8.61
C LYS A 114 -4.92 -9.72 9.96
N ASN A 115 -4.36 -10.49 10.90
CA ASN A 115 -4.96 -10.64 12.22
C ASN A 115 -4.89 -9.33 13.00
N THR A 116 -3.73 -8.65 12.95
CA THR A 116 -3.59 -7.31 13.55
C THR A 116 -4.57 -6.30 12.95
N ALA A 117 -4.82 -6.36 11.64
CA ALA A 117 -5.79 -5.49 10.99
C ALA A 117 -7.22 -5.74 11.49
N VAL A 118 -7.60 -7.01 11.64
CA VAL A 118 -8.90 -7.41 12.19
C VAL A 118 -9.03 -6.96 13.65
N ASP A 119 -8.01 -7.18 14.47
CA ASP A 119 -8.04 -6.83 15.90
C ASP A 119 -8.10 -5.32 16.11
N LEU A 120 -7.43 -4.53 15.27
CA LEU A 120 -7.54 -3.06 15.28
C LEU A 120 -8.94 -2.59 14.88
N CYS A 121 -9.54 -3.24 13.88
CA CYS A 121 -10.90 -2.92 13.44
C CYS A 121 -11.95 -3.29 14.50
N GLU A 122 -11.80 -4.44 15.16
CA GLU A 122 -12.62 -4.83 16.31
C GLU A 122 -12.45 -3.87 17.48
N SER A 123 -11.21 -3.48 17.79
CA SER A 123 -10.91 -2.52 18.87
C SER A 123 -11.57 -1.16 18.62
N TYR A 124 -11.58 -0.71 17.36
CA TYR A 124 -12.32 0.49 16.96
C TYR A 124 -13.82 0.33 17.15
N ALA A 125 -14.42 -0.79 16.70
CA ALA A 125 -15.84 -1.05 16.94
C ALA A 125 -16.15 -1.02 18.44
N LYS A 126 -15.30 -1.67 19.24
CA LYS A 126 -15.47 -1.75 20.70
C LYS A 126 -15.45 -0.39 21.38
N SER A 127 -14.56 0.51 20.97
CA SER A 127 -14.46 1.86 21.54
C SER A 127 -15.64 2.77 21.15
N HIS A 128 -16.42 2.41 20.12
CA HIS A 128 -17.57 3.19 19.64
C HIS A 128 -18.93 2.58 20.06
N THR A 129 -18.92 1.60 20.97
CA THR A 129 -20.15 1.00 21.53
C THR A 129 -20.43 1.49 22.95
N VAL A 130 -21.72 1.64 23.29
CA VAL A 130 -22.17 2.04 24.63
C VAL A 130 -21.85 0.97 25.67
N HIS A 131 -21.97 -0.30 25.29
CA HIS A 131 -21.66 -1.45 26.14
C HIS A 131 -20.57 -2.34 25.48
N PRO A 132 -19.29 -1.99 25.63
CA PRO A 132 -18.17 -2.70 24.99
C PRO A 132 -18.08 -4.20 25.28
N SER A 133 -18.61 -4.66 26.41
CA SER A 133 -18.67 -6.08 26.79
C SER A 133 -19.72 -6.88 26.02
N THR A 134 -20.66 -6.20 25.34
CA THR A 134 -21.72 -6.82 24.55
C THR A 134 -21.39 -6.90 23.06
N LEU A 135 -20.22 -6.37 22.66
CA LEU A 135 -19.77 -6.40 21.29
C LEU A 135 -19.50 -7.85 20.86
N ASN A 136 -20.15 -8.25 19.76
CA ASN A 136 -19.92 -9.51 19.07
C ASN A 136 -19.47 -9.23 17.64
N PHE A 137 -18.17 -9.25 17.41
CA PHE A 137 -17.56 -8.94 16.12
C PHE A 137 -17.39 -10.21 15.27
N SER A 138 -17.79 -10.16 14.00
CA SER A 138 -17.58 -11.26 13.08
C SER A 138 -16.11 -11.36 12.67
N LYS A 139 -15.43 -12.43 13.08
CA LYS A 139 -14.07 -12.75 12.63
C LYS A 139 -13.99 -13.74 11.46
N PHE A 140 -15.13 -14.29 11.02
CA PHE A 140 -15.12 -15.39 10.05
C PHE A 140 -16.22 -15.30 8.98
N TYR A 141 -17.49 -15.13 9.37
CA TYR A 141 -18.62 -15.26 8.43
C TYR A 141 -18.81 -14.02 7.53
N ASP A 142 -18.75 -12.82 8.12
CA ASP A 142 -18.92 -11.54 7.40
C ASP A 142 -17.57 -10.83 7.17
N LEU A 143 -16.44 -11.51 7.35
CA LEU A 143 -15.11 -10.89 7.29
C LEU A 143 -14.52 -10.89 5.87
N SER A 144 -14.07 -9.73 5.41
CA SER A 144 -13.25 -9.56 4.20
C SER A 144 -12.02 -8.70 4.53
N VAL A 145 -10.83 -9.18 4.12
CA VAL A 145 -9.56 -8.44 4.27
C VAL A 145 -8.91 -8.30 2.89
N ASN A 146 -8.88 -7.08 2.38
CA ASN A 146 -8.40 -6.76 1.03
C ASN A 146 -7.11 -5.93 1.12
N GLU A 147 -6.05 -6.42 0.49
CA GLU A 147 -4.74 -5.77 0.42
C GLU A 147 -4.63 -4.96 -0.89
N HIS A 148 -4.26 -3.68 -0.78
CA HIS A 148 -4.20 -2.75 -1.91
C HIS A 148 -2.77 -2.53 -2.42
N ALA A 149 -2.60 -2.25 -3.71
CA ALA A 149 -1.27 -2.06 -4.29
C ALA A 149 -0.42 -0.98 -3.56
N ASN A 150 -1.04 0.07 -3.01
CA ASN A 150 -0.35 1.10 -2.21
C ASN A 150 0.09 0.67 -0.78
N GLY A 151 -0.10 -0.60 -0.40
CA GLY A 151 0.24 -1.13 0.92
C GLY A 151 -0.85 -0.96 1.98
N ARG A 152 -1.98 -0.33 1.64
CA ARG A 152 -3.14 -0.26 2.54
C ARG A 152 -3.85 -1.60 2.63
N THR A 153 -4.62 -1.77 3.68
CA THR A 153 -5.48 -2.93 3.91
C THR A 153 -6.88 -2.44 4.28
N THR A 154 -7.91 -2.97 3.65
CA THR A 154 -9.30 -2.73 4.03
C THR A 154 -9.87 -3.96 4.71
N VAL A 155 -10.36 -3.78 5.93
CA VAL A 155 -11.15 -4.78 6.64
C VAL A 155 -12.62 -4.39 6.52
N VAL A 156 -13.44 -5.26 5.96
CA VAL A 156 -14.90 -5.14 6.01
C VAL A 156 -15.41 -6.26 6.91
N SER A 157 -16.22 -5.91 7.90
CA SER A 157 -16.87 -6.89 8.76
C SER A 157 -18.23 -6.39 9.25
N SER A 158 -18.81 -7.14 10.17
CA SER A 158 -20.04 -6.82 10.84
C SER A 158 -19.91 -7.12 12.34
N PHE A 159 -20.71 -6.44 13.15
CA PHE A 159 -20.80 -6.74 14.58
C PHE A 159 -22.21 -6.47 15.12
N SER A 160 -22.52 -7.02 16.28
CA SER A 160 -23.67 -6.58 17.09
C SER A 160 -23.21 -6.03 18.43
N ALA A 161 -23.97 -5.10 18.99
CA ALA A 161 -23.74 -4.54 20.32
C ALA A 161 -25.03 -3.97 20.89
N LYS A 162 -25.12 -3.86 22.21
CA LYS A 162 -26.26 -3.23 22.88
C LYS A 162 -26.11 -1.72 22.97
N ASN A 163 -27.21 -1.01 22.76
CA ASN A 163 -27.32 0.43 23.02
C ASN A 163 -27.71 0.72 24.48
N SER A 164 -27.88 2.01 24.82
CA SER A 164 -28.28 2.48 26.16
C SER A 164 -29.64 1.96 26.65
N TYR A 165 -30.48 1.46 25.76
CA TYR A 165 -31.78 0.84 26.07
C TYR A 165 -31.68 -0.70 26.19
N ASN A 166 -30.46 -1.25 26.23
CA ASN A 166 -30.19 -2.70 26.28
C ASN A 166 -30.71 -3.48 25.06
N LEU A 167 -31.01 -2.78 23.95
CA LEU A 167 -31.42 -3.37 22.67
C LEU A 167 -30.18 -3.73 21.86
N GLU A 168 -30.13 -4.96 21.35
CA GLU A 168 -29.06 -5.41 20.45
C GLU A 168 -29.30 -4.91 19.03
N LEU A 169 -28.34 -4.13 18.52
CA LEU A 169 -28.34 -3.60 17.17
C LEU A 169 -27.20 -4.25 16.37
N LYS A 170 -27.37 -4.31 15.04
CA LYS A 170 -26.40 -4.90 14.12
C LYS A 170 -25.78 -3.80 13.28
N TYR A 171 -24.48 -3.90 13.04
CA TYR A 171 -23.70 -2.91 12.30
C TYR A 171 -22.84 -3.59 11.25
N ASN A 172 -22.55 -2.85 10.19
CA ASN A 172 -21.42 -3.09 9.30
C ASN A 172 -20.29 -2.14 9.69
N ILE A 173 -19.05 -2.59 9.49
CA ILE A 173 -17.86 -1.78 9.70
C ILE A 173 -16.90 -1.94 8.53
N LYS A 174 -16.31 -0.83 8.10
CA LYS A 174 -15.22 -0.80 7.13
C LYS A 174 -14.05 -0.03 7.74
N CYS A 175 -12.91 -0.67 7.87
CA CYS A 175 -11.68 -0.07 8.38
C CYS A 175 -10.64 0.00 7.27
N LEU A 176 -9.99 1.16 7.11
CA LEU A 176 -8.82 1.36 6.25
C LEU A 176 -7.57 1.48 7.14
N LEU A 177 -6.57 0.65 6.86
CA LEU A 177 -5.34 0.55 7.63
C LEU A 177 -4.12 0.63 6.72
N ASP A 178 -2.97 1.01 7.28
CA ASP A 178 -1.64 0.78 6.72
C ASP A 178 -0.73 0.08 7.74
N ALA A 179 0.55 -0.08 7.42
CA ALA A 179 1.54 -0.70 8.30
C ALA A 179 1.69 -0.02 9.68
N LYS A 180 1.25 1.24 9.84
CA LYS A 180 1.29 1.99 11.11
C LYS A 180 0.02 1.82 11.93
N GLY A 181 -1.06 1.29 11.34
CA GLY A 181 -2.32 1.01 12.04
C GLY A 181 -3.55 1.56 11.33
N LEU A 182 -4.58 1.86 12.10
CA LEU A 182 -5.86 2.35 11.60
C LEU A 182 -5.73 3.79 11.07
N ILE A 183 -6.18 4.02 9.84
CA ILE A 183 -6.26 5.35 9.21
C ILE A 183 -7.66 5.93 9.37
N GLU A 184 -8.67 5.12 9.05
CA GLU A 184 -10.07 5.53 8.96
C GLU A 184 -10.96 4.32 9.23
N ALA A 185 -12.14 4.55 9.80
CA ALA A 185 -13.16 3.53 9.95
C ALA A 185 -14.57 4.14 9.91
N ASP A 186 -15.48 3.41 9.29
CA ASP A 186 -16.90 3.74 9.16
C ASP A 186 -17.75 2.65 9.79
N ILE A 187 -18.70 3.04 10.65
CA ILE A 187 -19.71 2.16 11.24
C ILE A 187 -21.08 2.56 10.72
N LEU A 188 -21.81 1.59 10.18
CA LEU A 188 -23.16 1.79 9.64
C LEU A 188 -24.12 0.80 10.28
N GLU A 189 -25.21 1.30 10.86
CA GLU A 189 -26.27 0.44 11.38
C GLU A 189 -26.94 -0.33 10.24
N ARG A 190 -27.05 -1.65 10.39
CA ARG A 190 -27.82 -2.50 9.48
C ARG A 190 -29.29 -2.38 9.84
N ASN A 191 -29.96 -1.38 9.27
CA ASN A 191 -31.41 -1.35 9.31
C ASN A 191 -31.95 -2.63 8.67
N LYS A 192 -32.70 -3.43 9.43
CA LYS A 192 -33.54 -4.48 8.85
C LYS A 192 -34.41 -3.81 7.80
N LYS A 193 -34.32 -4.30 6.57
CA LYS A 193 -35.18 -3.99 5.42
C LYS A 193 -36.57 -3.52 5.87
N ILE A 194 -36.93 -2.28 5.53
CA ILE A 194 -38.34 -1.85 5.49
C ILE A 194 -39.06 -2.91 4.65
N ILE A 195 -40.05 -3.56 5.25
CA ILE A 195 -40.93 -4.49 4.56
C ILE A 195 -41.54 -3.70 3.40
N PHE A 196 -41.11 -3.95 2.16
CA PHE A 196 -41.91 -3.61 1.01
C PHE A 196 -43.09 -4.58 1.05
N GLU A 197 -44.21 -4.13 1.64
CA GLU A 197 -45.50 -4.72 1.35
C GLU A 197 -45.74 -4.49 -0.14
N SER A 198 -45.67 -5.57 -0.90
CA SER A 198 -46.22 -5.66 -2.23
C SER A 198 -47.73 -5.41 -2.10
N PHE A 199 -48.19 -4.20 -2.40
CA PHE A 199 -49.58 -4.01 -2.78
C PHE A 199 -49.69 -4.22 -4.29
N THR A 200 -50.44 -5.27 -4.61
CA THR A 200 -51.03 -5.62 -5.91
C THR A 200 -51.57 -4.44 -6.69
#